data_AF-A0A0C2VYQ5-F1
#
_entry.id   AF-A0A0C2VYQ5-F1
#
_cell.length_a   1.000
_cell.length_b   1.000
_cell.length_c   1.000
_cell.angle_alpha   90.00
_cell.angle_beta   90.00
_cell.angle_gamma   90.00
#
_symmetry.space_group_name_H-M   'P 1'
#
loop_
_entity.id
_entity.type
_entity.pdbx_description
1 polymer ?
#
loop_
_entity_poly.entity_id
_entity_poly.type
_entity_poly.pdbx_seq_one_letter_code
_entity_poly.pdbx_strand_id
1 'polypeptide(L)' 'MINSENTADPLDSALALLDILVILLVDDDPLTGITLLILLKMVTDNRLIRILFILLLIALGSTSKQ' A
#
# COMPACT_ATOMS: atom_id res chain seq x y z
N MET A 1 -17.81 -5.53 -31.98
CA MET A 1 -18.36 -4.85 -30.79
C MET A 1 -17.28 -4.82 -29.74
N ILE A 2 -16.68 -3.65 -29.48
CA ILE A 2 -15.67 -3.50 -28.42
C ILE A 2 -16.41 -2.99 -27.20
N ASN A 3 -16.81 -3.90 -26.32
CA ASN A 3 -17.18 -3.55 -24.96
C ASN A 3 -15.99 -3.92 -24.09
N SER A 4 -15.01 -3.01 -24.03
CA SER A 4 -13.93 -3.10 -23.06
C SER A 4 -14.53 -2.66 -21.72
N GLU A 5 -15.23 -3.56 -21.04
CA GLU A 5 -15.55 -3.41 -19.62
C GLU A 5 -14.22 -3.48 -18.86
N ASN A 6 -13.55 -2.32 -18.74
CA ASN A 6 -12.44 -2.13 -17.83
C ASN A 6 -13.00 -2.01 -16.42
N THR A 7 -13.56 -3.10 -15.89
CA THR A 7 -13.90 -3.19 -14.47
C THR A 7 -12.59 -3.38 -13.71
N ALA A 8 -11.88 -2.28 -13.46
CA ALA A 8 -10.77 -2.31 -12.52
C ALA A 8 -11.29 -2.90 -11.21
N ASP A 9 -10.68 -3.98 -10.74
CA ASP A 9 -11.08 -4.62 -9.49
C ASP A 9 -11.03 -3.54 -8.38
N PRO A 10 -12.12 -3.34 -7.63
CA PRO A 10 -12.13 -2.37 -6.54
C PRO A 10 -11.00 -2.61 -5.53
N LEU A 11 -10.53 -3.86 -5.39
CA LEU A 11 -9.37 -4.22 -4.59
C LEU A 11 -8.07 -3.63 -5.14
N ASP A 12 -7.89 -3.63 -6.47
CA ASP A 12 -6.70 -3.09 -7.11
C ASP A 12 -6.64 -1.56 -6.99
N SER A 13 -7.80 -0.90 -7.03
CA SER A 13 -7.92 0.54 -6.77
C SER A 13 -7.61 0.88 -5.31
N ALA A 14 -8.12 0.07 -4.37
CA ALA A 14 -7.86 0.25 -2.94
C ALA A 14 -6.39 0.02 -2.59
N LEU A 15 -5.75 -0.98 -3.19
CA LEU A 15 -4.31 -1.25 -3.05
C LEU A 15 -3.45 -0.07 -3.51
N ALA A 16 -3.76 0.50 -4.67
CA ALA A 16 -3.05 1.67 -5.19
C ALA A 16 -3.17 2.88 -4.24
N LEU A 17 -4.33 3.07 -3.63
CA LEU A 17 -4.55 4.15 -2.66
C LEU A 17 -3.79 3.89 -1.35
N LEU A 18 -3.77 2.65 -0.89
CA LEU A 18 -3.03 2.22 0.30
C LEU A 18 -1.52 2.40 0.13
N ASP A 19 -1.00 2.08 -1.05
CA ASP A 19 0.40 2.31 -1.41
C ASP A 19 0.80 3.79 -1.26
N ILE A 20 -0.05 4.71 -1.71
CA ILE A 20 0.18 6.16 -1.59
C ILE A 20 0.12 6.60 -0.12
N LEU A 21 -0.87 6.10 0.63
CA LEU A 21 -1.00 6.43 2.07
C LEU A 21 0.22 5.99 2.87
N VAL A 22 0.79 4.81 2.58
CA VAL A 22 2.02 4.34 3.23
C VAL A 22 3.18 5.30 3.00
N ILE A 23 3.37 5.75 1.77
CA ILE A 23 4.46 6.68 1.43
C ILE A 23 4.29 7.99 2.20
N LEU A 24 3.05 8.49 2.31
CA LEU A 24 2.76 9.74 3.01
C LEU A 24 2.81 9.63 4.55
N LEU A 25 2.55 8.44 5.11
CA LEU A 25 2.34 8.28 6.54
C LEU A 25 3.58 7.76 7.29
N VAL A 26 4.43 6.97 6.63
CA VAL A 26 5.53 6.24 7.29
C VAL A 26 6.59 7.17 7.88
N ASP A 27 6.94 8.29 7.24
CA ASP A 27 7.95 9.19 7.78
C ASP A 27 7.95 10.59 7.14
N ASP A 28 8.70 11.52 7.72
CA ASP A 28 8.96 12.85 7.13
C ASP A 28 9.83 12.74 5.87
N ASP A 29 10.57 11.64 5.73
CA ASP A 29 11.32 11.32 4.51
C ASP A 29 10.53 10.37 3.59
N PRO A 30 9.99 10.86 2.46
CA PRO A 30 9.23 10.06 1.51
C PRO A 30 10.04 8.91 0.90
N LEU A 31 11.38 9.01 0.89
CA LEU A 31 12.26 7.98 0.33
C LEU A 31 12.18 6.67 1.14
N THR A 32 12.02 6.78 2.46
CA THR A 32 11.86 5.63 3.36
C THR A 32 10.53 4.92 3.08
N GLY A 33 9.44 5.67 2.93
CA GLY A 33 8.13 5.12 2.58
C GLY A 33 8.12 4.38 1.24
N ILE A 34 8.78 4.95 0.21
CA ILE A 34 8.92 4.31 -1.11
C ILE A 34 9.73 3.02 -1.02
N THR A 35 10.87 3.06 -0.32
CA THR A 35 11.75 1.89 -0.17
C THR A 35 11.01 0.73 0.51
N LEU A 36 10.30 1.05 1.59
CA LEU A 36 9.51 0.08 2.34
C LEU A 36 8.38 -0.52 1.48
N LEU A 37 7.71 0.32 0.68
CA LEU A 37 6.68 -0.13 -0.25
C LEU A 37 7.23 -1.11 -1.30
N ILE A 38 8.39 -0.80 -1.89
CA ILE A 38 9.05 -1.66 -2.89
C ILE A 38 9.42 -3.01 -2.26
N LEU A 39 10.03 -2.99 -1.07
CA LEU A 39 10.38 -4.21 -0.33
C LEU A 39 9.14 -5.05 -0.02
N LEU A 40 8.04 -4.41 0.39
CA LEU A 40 6.81 -5.12 0.69
C LEU A 40 6.19 -5.78 -0.54
N LYS A 41 6.20 -5.08 -1.69
CA LYS A 41 5.75 -5.64 -2.97
C LYS A 41 6.61 -6.81 -3.43
N MET A 42 7.91 -6.75 -3.18
CA MET A 42 8.86 -7.81 -3.55
C MET A 42 8.72 -9.05 -2.68
N VAL A 43 8.51 -8.89 -1.37
CA VAL A 43 8.42 -10.02 -0.43
C VAL A 43 7.02 -10.65 -0.37
N THR A 44 5.99 -9.94 -0.85
CA THR A 44 4.60 -10.34 -0.71
C THR A 44 3.90 -10.47 -2.06
N ASP A 45 3.70 -11.70 -2.51
CA ASP A 45 2.97 -11.99 -3.75
C ASP A 45 1.44 -11.99 -3.55
N ASN A 46 0.99 -12.35 -2.34
CA ASN A 46 -0.43 -12.40 -2.01
C ASN A 46 -0.99 -11.00 -1.69
N ARG A 47 -2.01 -10.58 -2.46
CA ARG A 47 -2.70 -9.29 -2.33
C ARG A 47 -3.24 -9.02 -0.92
N LEU A 48 -3.86 -10.01 -0.28
CA LEU A 48 -4.44 -9.85 1.07
C LEU A 48 -3.36 -9.64 2.14
N ILE A 49 -2.26 -10.38 2.04
CA ILE A 49 -1.13 -10.25 2.98
C ILE A 49 -0.51 -8.86 2.85
N ARG A 50 -0.41 -8.33 1.62
CA ARG A 50 0.09 -6.99 1.36
C ARG A 50 -0.78 -5.92 2.03
N ILE A 51 -2.11 -6.04 1.92
CA ILE A 51 -3.06 -5.14 2.59
C ILE A 51 -2.88 -5.17 4.10
N LEU A 52 -2.78 -6.37 4.70
CA LEU A 52 -2.60 -6.53 6.14
C LEU A 52 -1.31 -5.88 6.64
N PHE A 53 -0.19 -6.06 5.91
CA PHE A 53 1.08 -5.41 6.25
C PHE A 53 1.01 -3.89 6.17
N ILE A 54 0.39 -3.36 5.11
CA ILE A 54 0.19 -1.93 4.97
C ILE A 54 -0.64 -1.38 6.14
N LEU A 55 -1.74 -2.05 6.51
CA LEU A 55 -2.54 -1.66 7.66
C LEU A 55 -1.72 -1.69 8.96
N LEU A 56 -0.88 -2.71 9.12
CA LEU A 56 0.00 -2.84 10.28
C LEU A 56 1.02 -1.70 10.35
N LEU A 57 1.63 -1.32 9.22
CA LEU A 57 2.55 -0.19 9.15
C LEU A 57 1.90 1.13 9.52
N ILE A 58 0.67 1.35 9.06
CA ILE A 58 -0.13 2.52 9.42
C ILE A 58 -0.39 2.56 10.92
N ALA A 59 -0.80 1.43 11.51
CA ALA A 59 -1.05 1.32 12.94
C ALA A 59 0.25 1.53 13.75
N LEU A 60 1.36 0.95 13.31
CA LEU A 60 2.65 1.05 13.99
C LEU A 60 3.21 2.47 13.96
N GLY A 61 3.14 3.14 12.80
CA GLY A 61 3.51 4.55 12.66
C GLY A 61 2.67 5.47 13.56
N SER A 62 1.38 5.17 13.72
CA SER A 62 0.51 5.88 14.67
C SER A 62 0.90 5.68 16.14
N THR A 63 1.46 4.51 16.50
CA THR A 63 1.89 4.22 17.89
C THR A 63 3.27 4.75 18.22
N SER A 64 4.13 4.96 17.21
CA SER A 64 5.49 5.48 17.40
C SER A 64 5.57 7.01 17.49
N LYS A 65 4.53 7.74 17.04
CA LYS A 65 4.43 9.20 17.12
C LYS A 65 3.79 9.71 18.43
N GLN A 66 3.75 8.91 19.49
CA GLN A 66 3.38 9.33 20.86
C GLN A 66 4.59 9.62 21.73
#